data_AF-A0A1G9UP40-F1
#
_entry.id   AF-A0A1G9UP40-F1
#
_cell.length_a   1.000
_cell.length_b   1.000
_cell.length_c   1.000
_cell.angle_alpha   90.00
_cell.angle_beta   90.00
_cell.angle_gamma   90.00
#
_symmetry.space_group_name_H-M   'P 1'
#
loop_
_entity.id
_entity.type
_entity.pdbx_description
1 polymer ?
#
loop_
_entity_poly.entity_id
_entity_poly.type
_entity_poly.pdbx_seq_one_letter_code
_entity_poly.pdbx_strand_id
1 'polypeptide(L)'
;MGLLTQELDLVSGMISDLEQLDYLVLRQKGHLLIYPGQELGSDCICLIYHQDFLQHHIDFNQPVHYIVVGKEVNLLDWGVPGELVSNFEYPFFERMHHYPLKVNKRYPSKIFYVLDDVADEKNATICLSVIKSFNLLLHLEFCCVVPDALIPLLEQVANDHITLLKNTEDYSSFFPECELLIGSESAAANGLLSNIPVIVAGKQGFGGLVTADNLISFLPNRFSGRPGGHPGERISPLLLVQEMMYVLEVMNTKELDDLLDFSDHSIGRMKAFSREYIFDSIKRTISEKYLLSIHIHDDVLMRQVKPRLSSAIVIDKLELISGEIFCLRNVNTNKMLAEITDFEAKLILQCNGENRVSDLLLMSGKEEDINEPLEFLRSLWELRAIHFQR
;
A
#
# COMPACT_ATOMS: atom_id res chain seq x y z
N MET A 1 -3.36 11.98 13.68
CA MET A 1 -3.84 13.00 12.72
C MET A 1 -3.21 12.84 11.33
N GLY A 2 -1.92 12.52 11.18
CA GLY A 2 -1.29 12.33 9.85
C GLY A 2 -1.91 11.26 8.95
N LEU A 3 -2.17 10.05 9.47
CA LEU A 3 -2.82 8.96 8.72
C LEU A 3 -4.24 9.35 8.25
N LEU A 4 -5.07 9.92 9.13
CA LEU A 4 -6.43 10.37 8.80
C LEU A 4 -6.45 11.46 7.72
N THR A 5 -5.51 12.42 7.76
CA THR A 5 -5.41 13.47 6.74
C THR A 5 -4.95 12.88 5.40
N GLN A 6 -3.93 12.02 5.41
CA GLN A 6 -3.45 11.32 4.22
C GLN A 6 -4.53 10.42 3.60
N GLU A 7 -5.31 9.71 4.42
CA GLU A 7 -6.46 8.92 3.96
C GLU A 7 -7.54 9.78 3.30
N LEU A 8 -7.87 10.93 3.89
CA LEU A 8 -8.87 11.85 3.35
C LEU A 8 -8.43 12.44 2.01
N ASP A 9 -7.16 12.80 1.87
CA ASP A 9 -6.60 13.33 0.62
C ASP A 9 -6.42 12.25 -0.45
N LEU A 10 -6.02 11.03 -0.05
CA LEU A 10 -5.99 9.84 -0.91
C LEU A 10 -7.38 9.61 -1.51
N VAL A 11 -8.40 9.54 -0.67
CA VAL A 11 -9.78 9.25 -1.06
C VAL A 11 -10.34 10.36 -1.95
N SER A 12 -10.11 11.62 -1.60
CA SER A 12 -10.65 12.75 -2.36
C SER A 12 -10.04 12.86 -3.76
N GLY A 13 -8.71 12.67 -3.87
CA GLY A 13 -8.03 12.61 -5.17
C GLY A 13 -8.51 11.43 -6.03
N MET A 14 -8.66 10.25 -5.41
CA MET A 14 -9.17 9.06 -6.09
C MET A 14 -10.58 9.22 -6.63
N ILE A 15 -11.49 9.80 -5.84
CA ILE A 15 -12.87 10.05 -6.27
C ILE A 15 -12.87 10.94 -7.51
N SER A 16 -12.14 12.06 -7.49
CA SER A 16 -12.10 12.99 -8.62
C SER A 16 -11.54 12.35 -9.89
N ASP A 17 -10.46 11.58 -9.77
CA ASP A 17 -9.85 10.87 -10.90
C ASP A 17 -10.82 9.82 -11.51
N LEU A 18 -11.54 9.08 -10.68
CA LEU A 18 -12.47 8.05 -11.13
C LEU A 18 -13.74 8.63 -11.73
N GLU A 19 -14.28 9.71 -11.17
CA GLU A 19 -15.43 10.43 -11.73
C GLU A 19 -15.13 11.01 -13.12
N GLN A 20 -13.88 11.44 -13.37
CA GLN A 20 -13.43 11.88 -14.71
C GLN A 20 -13.36 10.74 -15.73
N LEU A 21 -13.31 9.49 -15.27
CA LEU A 21 -13.30 8.28 -16.10
C LEU A 21 -14.70 7.65 -16.22
N ASP A 22 -15.75 8.42 -15.96
CA ASP A 22 -17.16 8.00 -16.00
C ASP A 22 -17.51 6.86 -15.02
N TYR A 23 -16.83 6.79 -13.87
CA TYR A 23 -17.25 5.91 -12.77
C TYR A 23 -18.12 6.67 -11.75
N LEU A 24 -19.21 6.04 -11.32
CA LEU A 24 -19.98 6.48 -10.15
C LEU A 24 -19.29 5.96 -8.89
N VAL A 25 -18.83 6.89 -8.04
CA VAL A 25 -18.15 6.55 -6.78
C VAL A 25 -19.04 6.90 -5.59
N LEU A 26 -19.50 5.87 -4.88
CA LEU A 26 -20.21 6.04 -3.62
C LEU A 26 -19.24 6.01 -2.45
N ARG A 27 -19.06 7.16 -1.82
CA ARG A 27 -18.25 7.27 -0.62
C ARG A 27 -19.01 6.77 0.61
N GLN A 28 -18.43 5.79 1.29
CA GLN A 28 -18.86 5.36 2.61
C GLN A 28 -17.74 5.56 3.63
N LYS A 29 -18.03 5.30 4.90
CA LYS A 29 -17.03 5.42 5.96
C LYS A 29 -16.02 4.27 5.84
N GLY A 30 -14.76 4.61 5.53
CA GLY A 30 -13.65 3.66 5.44
C GLY A 30 -13.55 2.85 4.14
N HIS A 31 -14.51 3.00 3.22
CA HIS A 31 -14.45 2.36 1.90
C HIS A 31 -15.20 3.16 0.83
N LEU A 32 -14.93 2.85 -0.43
CA LEU A 32 -15.61 3.36 -1.62
C LEU A 32 -16.24 2.19 -2.38
N LEU A 33 -17.46 2.38 -2.87
CA LEU A 33 -18.04 1.49 -3.88
C LEU A 33 -17.96 2.19 -5.23
N ILE A 34 -17.36 1.53 -6.19
CA ILE A 34 -17.04 2.08 -7.50
C ILE A 34 -17.85 1.29 -8.53
N TYR A 35 -18.76 1.99 -9.21
CA TYR A 35 -19.64 1.45 -10.23
C TYR A 35 -19.23 1.98 -11.60
N PRO A 36 -19.28 1.13 -12.64
CA PRO A 36 -19.09 1.60 -13.99
C PRO A 36 -20.28 2.41 -14.49
N GLY A 37 -20.02 3.53 -15.16
CA GLY A 37 -21.05 4.41 -15.68
C GLY A 37 -21.70 5.28 -14.59
N GLN A 38 -22.81 5.93 -14.93
CA GLN A 38 -23.49 6.91 -14.06
C GLN A 38 -24.67 6.32 -13.27
N GLU A 39 -24.96 5.02 -13.41
CA GLU A 39 -26.07 4.34 -12.75
C GLU A 39 -25.58 3.23 -11.82
N LEU A 40 -26.39 2.89 -10.81
CA LEU A 40 -26.09 1.79 -9.91
C LEU A 40 -26.31 0.46 -10.62
N GLY A 41 -25.21 -0.17 -11.03
CA GLY A 41 -25.19 -1.54 -11.57
C GLY A 41 -25.12 -2.62 -10.50
N SER A 42 -25.23 -3.89 -10.92
CA SER A 42 -24.99 -5.07 -10.08
C SER A 42 -23.52 -5.20 -9.68
N ASP A 43 -22.62 -4.82 -10.60
CA ASP A 43 -21.20 -5.03 -10.45
C ASP A 43 -20.53 -3.79 -9.90
N CYS A 44 -19.89 -3.92 -8.73
CA CYS A 44 -19.08 -2.86 -8.16
C CYS A 44 -17.73 -3.36 -7.68
N ILE A 45 -16.76 -2.46 -7.63
CA ILE A 45 -15.46 -2.69 -7.00
C ILE A 45 -15.46 -1.97 -5.65
N CYS A 46 -15.08 -2.69 -4.60
CA CYS A 46 -14.97 -2.11 -3.27
C CYS A 46 -13.52 -1.76 -2.96
N LEU A 47 -13.24 -0.47 -2.75
CA LEU A 47 -11.95 0.01 -2.30
C LEU A 47 -11.99 0.29 -0.81
N ILE A 48 -11.24 -0.48 -0.04
CA ILE A 48 -11.14 -0.40 1.41
C ILE A 48 -9.85 0.34 1.75
N TYR A 49 -10.00 1.46 2.45
CA TYR A 49 -8.89 2.34 2.84
C TYR A 49 -8.83 2.59 4.34
N HIS A 50 -9.67 1.92 5.14
CA HIS A 50 -9.64 2.01 6.60
C HIS A 50 -10.22 0.75 7.25
N GLN A 51 -9.45 0.09 8.13
CA GLN A 51 -9.80 -1.21 8.71
C GLN A 51 -11.01 -1.19 9.67
N ASP A 52 -11.16 -0.13 10.48
CA ASP A 52 -12.16 -0.10 11.56
C ASP A 52 -13.61 -0.18 11.09
N PHE A 53 -13.87 -0.04 9.78
CA PHE A 53 -15.21 -0.01 9.22
C PHE A 53 -15.62 -1.31 8.51
N LEU A 54 -14.79 -2.35 8.56
CA LEU A 54 -15.03 -3.62 7.86
C LEU A 54 -16.20 -4.44 8.41
N GLN A 55 -16.34 -4.52 9.74
CA GLN A 55 -17.12 -5.60 10.34
C GLN A 55 -18.65 -5.45 10.25
N HIS A 56 -19.15 -4.23 9.97
CA HIS A 56 -20.59 -3.92 10.06
C HIS A 56 -21.17 -3.20 8.85
N HIS A 57 -20.37 -2.91 7.82
CA HIS A 57 -20.77 -1.97 6.76
C HIS A 57 -20.55 -2.49 5.34
N ILE A 58 -19.87 -3.62 5.15
CA ILE A 58 -19.59 -4.17 3.82
C ILE A 58 -20.36 -5.47 3.66
N ASP A 59 -21.26 -5.50 2.66
CA ASP A 59 -21.77 -6.78 2.17
C ASP A 59 -20.66 -7.44 1.35
N PHE A 60 -20.02 -8.45 1.95
CA PHE A 60 -18.98 -9.20 1.30
C PHE A 60 -19.50 -10.12 0.19
N ASN A 61 -20.72 -9.98 -0.32
CA ASN A 61 -21.20 -10.71 -1.50
C ASN A 61 -21.40 -9.79 -2.71
N GLN A 62 -21.57 -8.47 -2.51
CA GLN A 62 -21.93 -7.55 -3.60
C GLN A 62 -20.75 -7.20 -4.53
N PRO A 63 -19.56 -6.82 -4.05
CA PRO A 63 -18.45 -6.45 -4.94
C PRO A 63 -17.92 -7.61 -5.77
N VAL A 64 -17.58 -7.34 -7.03
CA VAL A 64 -16.93 -8.32 -7.94
C VAL A 64 -15.42 -8.41 -7.70
N HIS A 65 -14.82 -7.36 -7.12
CA HIS A 65 -13.40 -7.31 -6.77
C HIS A 65 -13.18 -6.34 -5.60
N TYR A 66 -12.16 -6.62 -4.79
CA TYR A 66 -11.75 -5.81 -3.65
C TYR A 66 -10.37 -5.23 -3.87
N ILE A 67 -10.23 -3.96 -3.52
CA ILE A 67 -8.96 -3.25 -3.47
C ILE A 67 -8.74 -2.85 -2.02
N VAL A 68 -7.63 -3.27 -1.43
CA VAL A 68 -7.28 -2.98 -0.05
C VAL A 68 -6.04 -2.11 -0.05
N VAL A 69 -6.11 -0.97 0.65
CA VAL A 69 -4.96 -0.11 0.90
C VAL A 69 -4.53 -0.29 2.35
N GLY A 70 -3.27 -0.65 2.56
CA GLY A 70 -2.71 -1.02 3.86
C GLY A 70 -2.56 -2.53 4.09
N LYS A 71 -1.91 -2.89 5.21
CA LYS A 71 -1.58 -4.29 5.54
C LYS A 71 -2.54 -4.95 6.52
N GLU A 72 -3.50 -4.20 7.05
CA GLU A 72 -4.22 -4.61 8.28
C GLU A 72 -5.54 -5.34 7.98
N VAL A 73 -5.94 -5.42 6.70
CA VAL A 73 -7.21 -6.00 6.29
C VAL A 73 -6.97 -7.38 5.65
N ASN A 74 -7.37 -8.44 6.36
CA ASN A 74 -7.36 -9.81 5.84
C ASN A 74 -8.77 -10.25 5.43
N LEU A 75 -9.09 -10.15 4.14
CA LEU A 75 -10.43 -10.51 3.64
C LEU A 75 -10.68 -12.02 3.55
N LEU A 76 -9.63 -12.86 3.68
CA LEU A 76 -9.78 -14.31 3.70
C LEU A 76 -10.61 -14.78 4.90
N ASP A 77 -10.49 -14.09 6.05
CA ASP A 77 -11.26 -14.36 7.26
C ASP A 77 -12.77 -14.14 7.06
N TRP A 78 -13.13 -13.37 6.03
CA TRP A 78 -14.51 -13.08 5.61
C TRP A 78 -14.98 -13.97 4.47
N GLY A 79 -14.19 -14.98 4.09
CA GLY A 79 -14.48 -15.89 3.00
C GLY A 79 -14.27 -15.30 1.61
N VAL A 80 -13.69 -14.10 1.48
CA VAL A 80 -13.35 -13.52 0.18
C VAL A 80 -12.08 -14.19 -0.33
N PRO A 81 -12.09 -14.81 -1.53
CA PRO A 81 -10.89 -15.41 -2.09
C PRO A 81 -9.79 -14.39 -2.40
N GLY A 82 -8.53 -14.77 -2.19
CA GLY A 82 -7.38 -13.90 -2.43
C GLY A 82 -7.24 -13.45 -3.89
N GLU A 83 -7.76 -14.21 -4.86
CA GLU A 83 -7.75 -13.85 -6.29
C GLU A 83 -8.66 -12.67 -6.62
N LEU A 84 -9.63 -12.39 -5.74
CA LEU A 84 -10.55 -11.25 -5.83
C LEU A 84 -10.08 -10.04 -5.02
N VAL A 85 -8.84 -10.07 -4.50
CA VAL A 85 -8.28 -9.00 -3.67
C VAL A 85 -6.98 -8.48 -4.28
N SER A 86 -6.88 -7.17 -4.44
CA SER A 86 -5.63 -6.48 -4.78
C SER A 86 -5.19 -5.63 -3.60
N ASN A 87 -3.98 -5.88 -3.09
CA ASN A 87 -3.43 -5.17 -1.94
C ASN A 87 -2.41 -4.12 -2.41
N PHE A 88 -2.53 -2.92 -1.85
CA PHE A 88 -1.61 -1.81 -2.07
C PHE A 88 -1.15 -1.26 -0.72
N GLU A 89 0.07 -0.73 -0.66
CA GLU A 89 0.53 0.00 0.53
C GLU A 89 -0.13 1.38 0.60
N TYR A 90 -0.19 1.97 1.80
CA TYR A 90 -0.50 3.40 1.87
C TYR A 90 0.69 4.18 1.31
N PRO A 91 0.44 5.18 0.45
CA PRO A 91 1.50 6.06 0.01
C PRO A 91 1.97 6.90 1.19
N PHE A 92 3.27 7.16 1.23
CA PHE A 92 3.84 8.09 2.21
C PHE A 92 4.77 9.13 1.57
N PHE A 93 4.87 9.15 0.23
CA PHE A 93 5.45 10.25 -0.51
C PHE A 93 4.73 10.44 -1.85
N GLU A 94 4.79 11.66 -2.39
CA GLU A 94 3.97 12.07 -3.54
C GLU A 94 4.40 11.41 -4.85
N ARG A 95 5.65 11.64 -5.28
CA ARG A 95 6.15 11.17 -6.58
C ARG A 95 7.61 10.75 -6.50
N MET A 96 7.98 9.86 -7.41
CA MET A 96 9.39 9.57 -7.69
C MET A 96 9.96 10.66 -8.59
N HIS A 97 10.55 11.68 -7.98
CA HIS A 97 11.43 12.57 -8.73
C HIS A 97 12.74 11.83 -8.98
N HIS A 98 13.09 11.59 -10.25
CA HIS A 98 14.49 11.34 -10.59
C HIS A 98 15.19 12.68 -10.39
N TYR A 99 15.70 12.94 -9.18
CA TYR A 99 16.57 14.09 -9.03
C TYR A 99 17.82 13.80 -9.85
N PRO A 100 18.15 14.65 -10.86
CA PRO A 100 19.41 14.49 -11.55
C PRO A 100 20.51 14.60 -10.52
N LEU A 101 21.43 13.63 -10.51
CA LEU A 101 22.71 13.69 -9.80
C LEU A 101 23.35 15.06 -10.11
N LYS A 102 23.20 16.02 -9.20
CA LYS A 102 23.87 17.30 -9.34
C LYS A 102 25.15 17.30 -8.52
N VAL A 103 26.18 16.92 -9.26
CA VAL A 103 27.57 17.36 -9.19
C VAL A 103 27.69 18.81 -8.69
N ASN A 104 28.68 19.01 -7.82
CA ASN A 104 29.17 20.28 -7.25
C ASN A 104 28.28 20.96 -6.23
N LYS A 105 28.40 20.47 -5.00
CA LYS A 105 27.85 21.03 -3.79
C LYS A 105 29.03 21.62 -2.96
N ARG A 106 29.42 22.88 -3.22
CA ARG A 106 30.25 23.70 -2.29
C ARG A 106 29.26 24.48 -1.42
N TYR A 107 29.07 24.08 -0.16
CA TYR A 107 27.95 24.53 0.66
C TYR A 107 28.31 25.39 1.87
N PRO A 108 27.37 26.26 2.33
CA PRO A 108 27.17 26.51 3.75
C PRO A 108 26.34 25.39 4.42
N SER A 109 26.67 25.12 5.69
CA SER A 109 26.59 23.83 6.39
C SER A 109 25.40 23.72 7.35
N LYS A 110 24.36 22.92 7.04
CA LYS A 110 23.22 22.74 7.95
C LYS A 110 22.70 21.30 7.98
N ILE A 111 22.43 20.84 9.20
CA ILE A 111 21.81 19.52 9.47
C ILE A 111 20.33 19.74 9.72
N PHE A 112 19.49 19.04 8.95
CA PHE A 112 18.04 19.13 9.10
C PHE A 112 17.52 17.95 9.92
N TYR A 113 16.60 18.26 10.83
CA TYR A 113 15.78 17.28 11.51
C TYR A 113 14.32 17.52 11.19
N VAL A 114 13.62 16.53 10.64
CA VAL A 114 12.19 16.63 10.34
C VAL A 114 11.43 15.67 11.23
N LEU A 115 10.52 16.22 12.03
CA LEU A 115 9.67 15.46 12.93
C LEU A 115 8.25 15.33 12.34
N ASP A 116 7.98 14.16 11.76
CA ASP A 116 6.66 13.79 11.20
C ASP A 116 5.82 12.94 12.18
N ASP A 117 6.43 12.38 13.23
CA ASP A 117 5.83 11.37 14.12
C ASP A 117 4.91 11.93 15.25
N VAL A 118 4.46 13.19 15.16
CA VAL A 118 3.85 13.90 16.32
C VAL A 118 2.42 13.44 16.64
N ALA A 119 1.78 12.71 15.74
CA ALA A 119 0.41 12.24 15.96
C ALA A 119 0.27 11.27 17.14
N ASP A 120 1.33 10.54 17.50
CA ASP A 120 1.26 9.41 18.43
C ASP A 120 2.04 9.63 19.74
N GLU A 121 2.72 10.77 19.91
CA GLU A 121 3.61 11.00 21.06
C GLU A 121 3.19 12.22 21.91
N LYS A 122 2.24 12.01 22.83
CA LYS A 122 1.70 13.05 23.73
C LYS A 122 2.74 13.84 24.54
N ASN A 123 3.95 13.31 24.71
CA ASN A 123 4.99 13.88 25.57
C ASN A 123 6.22 14.40 24.80
N ALA A 124 6.21 14.36 23.46
CA ALA A 124 7.35 14.77 22.61
C ALA A 124 8.71 14.15 23.00
N THR A 125 8.71 12.95 23.61
CA THR A 125 9.91 12.32 24.17
C THR A 125 11.00 12.01 23.14
N ILE A 126 10.62 11.61 21.91
CA ILE A 126 11.51 11.37 20.78
C ILE A 126 12.16 12.69 20.37
N CYS A 127 11.36 13.71 20.10
CA CYS A 127 11.86 15.04 19.71
C CYS A 127 12.80 15.62 20.77
N LEU A 128 12.41 15.55 22.05
CA LEU A 128 13.26 16.02 23.15
C LEU A 128 14.58 15.23 23.26
N SER A 129 14.59 13.93 22.92
CA SER A 129 15.84 13.15 22.89
C SER A 129 16.78 13.62 21.78
N VAL A 130 16.23 13.93 20.60
CA VAL A 130 16.98 14.46 19.47
C VAL A 130 17.52 15.86 19.76
N ILE A 131 16.69 16.79 20.25
CA ILE A 131 17.12 18.14 20.63
C ILE A 131 18.20 18.11 21.72
N LYS A 132 18.09 17.21 22.71
CA LYS A 132 19.16 16.99 23.71
C LYS A 132 20.49 16.60 23.06
N SER A 133 20.45 15.80 22.00
CA SER A 133 21.64 15.40 21.25
C SER A 133 22.27 16.59 20.53
N PHE A 134 21.45 17.43 19.89
CA PHE A 134 21.90 18.63 19.20
C PHE A 134 22.49 19.68 20.15
N ASN A 135 21.94 19.78 21.37
CA ASN A 135 22.49 20.64 22.40
C ASN A 135 23.93 20.30 22.83
N LEU A 136 24.40 19.08 22.57
CA LEU A 136 25.78 18.67 22.84
C LEU A 136 26.74 19.08 21.72
N LEU A 137 26.22 19.51 20.56
CA LEU A 137 26.97 19.74 19.34
C LEU A 137 26.95 21.24 18.97
N LEU A 138 27.46 22.09 19.85
CA LEU A 138 27.44 23.56 19.71
C LEU A 138 28.22 24.11 18.50
N HIS A 139 29.00 23.28 17.82
CA HIS A 139 29.79 23.66 16.65
C HIS A 139 29.03 23.42 15.33
N LEU A 140 27.80 22.91 15.38
CA LEU A 140 26.97 22.60 14.22
C LEU A 140 25.70 23.45 14.24
N GLU A 141 25.22 23.79 13.05
CA GLU A 141 23.93 24.45 12.86
C GLU A 141 22.84 23.43 12.55
N PHE A 142 21.74 23.50 13.31
CA PHE A 142 20.60 22.61 13.16
C PHE A 142 19.35 23.37 12.72
N CYS A 143 18.62 22.81 11.76
CA CYS A 143 17.29 23.25 11.41
C CYS A 143 16.28 22.14 11.73
N CYS A 144 15.42 22.37 12.72
CA CYS A 144 14.43 21.39 13.15
C CYS A 144 13.04 21.80 12.65
N VAL A 145 12.50 21.04 11.70
CA VAL A 145 11.13 21.17 11.21
C VAL A 145 10.22 20.37 12.13
N VAL A 146 9.38 21.06 12.89
CA VAL A 146 8.52 20.49 13.94
C VAL A 146 7.12 21.07 13.87
N PRO A 147 6.09 20.38 14.41
CA PRO A 147 4.75 20.95 14.47
C PRO A 147 4.70 22.23 15.30
N ASP A 148 3.88 23.16 14.82
CA ASP A 148 3.70 24.51 15.38
C ASP A 148 3.41 24.49 16.89
N ALA A 149 2.62 23.52 17.34
CA ALA A 149 2.26 23.35 18.74
C ALA A 149 3.45 22.98 19.67
N LEU A 150 4.53 22.42 19.13
CA LEU A 150 5.71 22.03 19.91
C LEU A 150 6.78 23.14 19.97
N ILE A 151 6.75 24.11 19.04
CA ILE A 151 7.77 25.17 18.95
C ILE A 151 7.98 25.87 20.31
N PRO A 152 6.93 26.39 21.00
CA PRO A 152 7.14 27.13 22.25
C PRO A 152 7.76 26.30 23.38
N LEU A 153 7.59 24.98 23.37
CA LEU A 153 8.20 24.06 24.34
C LEU A 153 9.67 23.83 23.99
N LEU A 154 9.96 23.63 22.70
CA LEU A 154 11.31 23.32 22.23
C LEU A 154 12.23 24.55 22.31
N GLU A 155 11.72 25.76 22.09
CA GLU A 155 12.46 27.02 22.28
C GLU A 155 13.03 27.17 23.70
N GLN A 156 12.39 26.58 24.71
CA GLN A 156 12.85 26.66 26.11
C GLN A 156 14.06 25.77 26.39
N VAL A 157 14.30 24.77 25.55
CA VAL A 157 15.37 23.77 25.75
C VAL A 157 16.42 23.77 24.65
N ALA A 158 16.12 24.36 23.48
CA ALA A 158 17.04 24.49 22.36
C ALA A 158 18.10 25.56 22.65
N ASN A 159 19.32 25.34 22.17
CA ASN A 159 20.36 26.36 22.16
C ASN A 159 20.24 27.28 20.92
N ASP A 160 21.05 28.34 20.88
CA ASP A 160 21.03 29.36 19.82
C ASP A 160 21.43 28.84 18.42
N HIS A 161 22.02 27.66 18.32
CA HIS A 161 22.42 27.02 17.06
C HIS A 161 21.33 26.12 16.48
N ILE A 162 20.20 25.96 17.18
CA ILE A 162 19.03 25.20 16.73
C ILE A 162 17.95 26.18 16.28
N THR A 163 17.72 26.23 14.98
CA THR A 163 16.59 26.97 14.39
C THR A 163 15.37 26.07 14.30
N LEU A 164 14.25 26.49 14.90
CA LEU A 164 12.98 25.77 14.81
C LEU A 164 12.14 26.33 13.66
N LEU A 165 11.64 25.43 12.82
CA LEU A 165 10.81 25.75 11.66
C LEU A 165 9.47 25.01 11.78
N LYS A 166 8.41 25.65 11.28
CA LYS A 166 7.08 25.02 11.24
C LYS A 166 7.02 23.93 10.19
N ASN A 167 6.48 22.77 10.54
CA ASN A 167 6.20 21.71 9.59
C ASN A 167 5.07 22.11 8.63
N THR A 168 5.40 22.16 7.33
CA THR A 168 4.48 22.46 6.22
C THR A 168 4.23 21.27 5.31
N GLU A 169 4.75 20.08 5.62
CA GLU A 169 4.71 18.85 4.82
C GLU A 169 5.43 18.93 3.45
N ASP A 170 5.77 20.14 2.98
CA ASP A 170 6.65 20.40 1.84
C ASP A 170 8.07 20.75 2.29
N TYR A 171 9.02 19.84 2.02
CA TYR A 171 10.43 19.98 2.38
C TYR A 171 11.33 20.43 1.22
N SER A 172 10.76 20.62 0.03
CA SER A 172 11.51 20.88 -1.20
C SER A 172 12.36 22.15 -1.14
N SER A 173 11.91 23.16 -0.38
CA SER A 173 12.60 24.44 -0.21
C SER A 173 13.89 24.34 0.62
N PHE A 174 14.04 23.32 1.47
CA PHE A 174 15.17 23.19 2.40
C PHE A 174 16.24 22.20 1.92
N PHE A 175 15.86 21.21 1.12
CA PHE A 175 16.78 20.19 0.58
C PHE A 175 18.01 20.73 -0.17
N PRO A 176 17.96 21.87 -0.87
CA PRO A 176 19.15 22.44 -1.48
C PRO A 176 20.26 22.76 -0.47
N GLU A 177 19.92 23.21 0.74
CA GLU A 177 20.85 23.59 1.82
C GLU A 177 21.13 22.45 2.81
N CYS A 178 20.44 21.31 2.66
CA CYS A 178 20.56 20.19 3.58
C CYS A 178 21.80 19.34 3.27
N GLU A 179 22.68 19.20 4.26
CA GLU A 179 23.91 18.41 4.18
C GLU A 179 23.71 16.98 4.70
N LEU A 180 22.92 16.86 5.76
CA LEU A 180 22.51 15.62 6.39
C LEU A 180 21.06 15.79 6.86
N LEU A 181 20.22 14.82 6.50
CA LEU A 181 18.84 14.75 6.96
C LEU A 181 18.71 13.70 8.07
N ILE A 182 18.09 14.08 9.17
CA ILE A 182 17.59 13.19 10.20
C ILE A 182 16.07 13.23 10.12
N GLY A 183 15.42 12.08 9.91
CA GLY A 183 13.96 12.07 9.77
C GLY A 183 13.39 10.66 9.72
N SER A 184 12.08 10.58 9.54
CA SER A 184 11.34 9.34 9.39
C SER A 184 10.34 9.45 8.24
N GLU A 185 9.77 8.31 7.83
CA GLU A 185 8.67 8.23 6.87
C GLU A 185 8.90 9.06 5.57
N SER A 186 8.01 10.01 5.30
CA SER A 186 8.00 10.82 4.09
C SER A 186 9.27 11.65 3.93
N ALA A 187 9.74 12.25 5.02
CA ALA A 187 10.94 13.07 5.03
C ALA A 187 12.18 12.24 4.67
N ALA A 188 12.32 11.06 5.30
CA ALA A 188 13.44 10.15 5.02
C ALA A 188 13.46 9.70 3.56
N ALA A 189 12.32 9.26 3.01
CA ALA A 189 12.25 8.87 1.61
C ALA A 189 12.55 10.03 0.66
N ASN A 190 11.98 11.22 0.89
CA ASN A 190 12.21 12.39 0.07
C ASN A 190 13.69 12.85 0.10
N GLY A 191 14.36 12.73 1.26
CA GLY A 191 15.79 12.99 1.38
C GLY A 191 16.64 12.03 0.54
N LEU A 192 16.34 10.73 0.61
CA LEU A 192 17.02 9.71 -0.21
C LEU A 192 16.85 9.96 -1.70
N LEU A 193 15.61 10.25 -2.12
CA LEU A 193 15.32 10.57 -3.52
C LEU A 193 15.98 11.87 -3.99
N SER A 194 16.37 12.74 -3.06
CA SER A 194 17.11 13.98 -3.32
C SER A 194 18.63 13.82 -3.24
N ASN A 195 19.12 12.59 -3.09
CA ASN A 195 20.53 12.25 -2.91
C ASN A 195 21.17 12.95 -1.69
N ILE A 196 20.42 13.04 -0.61
CA ILE A 196 20.87 13.56 0.68
C ILE A 196 21.17 12.35 1.58
N PRO A 197 22.29 12.32 2.33
CA PRO A 197 22.51 11.32 3.37
C PRO A 197 21.38 11.38 4.40
N VAL A 198 20.76 10.23 4.70
CA VAL A 198 19.60 10.17 5.62
C VAL A 198 19.89 9.27 6.80
N ILE A 199 19.81 9.82 8.02
CA ILE A 199 19.72 9.06 9.26
C ILE A 199 18.25 8.90 9.63
N VAL A 200 17.79 7.65 9.75
CA VAL A 200 16.42 7.35 10.15
C VAL A 200 16.29 7.41 11.67
N ALA A 201 15.40 8.26 12.16
CA ALA A 201 15.07 8.36 13.57
C ALA A 201 13.60 8.78 13.73
N GLY A 202 12.79 7.92 14.35
CA GLY A 202 11.34 8.13 14.42
C GLY A 202 10.65 7.34 15.52
N LYS A 203 9.33 7.13 15.37
CA LYS A 203 8.48 6.44 16.36
C LYS A 203 8.91 5.01 16.71
N GLN A 204 9.67 4.34 15.84
CA GLN A 204 10.27 3.02 16.09
C GLN A 204 11.75 3.10 16.52
N GLY A 205 12.16 4.23 17.10
CA GLY A 205 13.50 4.42 17.63
C GLY A 205 14.54 4.82 16.58
N PHE A 206 15.81 4.57 16.91
CA PHE A 206 16.96 4.94 16.09
C PHE A 206 17.27 3.87 15.03
N GLY A 207 17.18 4.24 13.75
CA GLY A 207 17.44 3.37 12.60
C GLY A 207 18.86 3.46 12.04
N GLY A 208 19.54 4.59 12.20
CA GLY A 208 20.89 4.81 11.67
C GLY A 208 20.91 5.33 10.23
N LEU A 209 22.10 5.48 9.65
CA LEU A 209 22.27 5.91 8.26
C LEU A 209 21.67 4.87 7.29
N VAL A 210 20.91 5.36 6.32
CA VAL A 210 20.44 4.55 5.20
C VAL A 210 21.54 4.46 4.15
N THR A 211 21.88 3.24 3.78
CA THR A 211 22.93 2.89 2.81
C THR A 211 22.37 1.95 1.75
N ALA A 212 23.10 1.80 0.65
CA ALA A 212 22.73 0.89 -0.44
C ALA A 212 22.47 -0.55 0.05
N ASP A 213 23.25 -1.01 1.03
CA ASP A 213 23.15 -2.34 1.62
C ASP A 213 21.92 -2.53 2.51
N ASN A 214 21.47 -1.47 3.22
CA ASN A 214 20.42 -1.59 4.22
C ASN A 214 19.07 -0.99 3.81
N LEU A 215 18.98 -0.27 2.67
CA LEU A 215 17.75 0.39 2.20
C LEU A 215 16.53 -0.54 2.22
N ILE A 216 16.68 -1.78 1.78
CA ILE A 216 15.59 -2.76 1.70
C ILE A 216 15.02 -3.09 3.09
N SER A 217 15.82 -3.02 4.14
CA SER A 217 15.38 -3.29 5.51
C SER A 217 14.45 -2.20 6.07
N PHE A 218 14.50 -0.98 5.52
CA PHE A 218 13.65 0.15 5.92
C PHE A 218 12.32 0.23 5.16
N LEU A 219 12.17 -0.47 4.03
CA LEU A 219 10.93 -0.45 3.25
C LEU A 219 9.74 -1.07 4.01
N PRO A 220 9.87 -2.24 4.69
CA PRO A 220 8.73 -2.87 5.36
C PRO A 220 8.11 -2.03 6.46
N ASN A 221 8.92 -1.20 7.14
CA ASN A 221 8.49 -0.30 8.20
C ASN A 221 8.50 1.18 7.77
N ARG A 222 8.55 1.46 6.46
CA ARG A 222 8.42 2.80 5.88
C ARG A 222 9.34 3.84 6.52
N PHE A 223 10.59 3.49 6.82
CA PHE A 223 11.54 4.40 7.45
C PHE A 223 11.06 4.99 8.80
N SER A 224 10.19 4.31 9.55
CA SER A 224 9.66 4.81 10.83
C SER A 224 10.65 4.72 12.01
N GLY A 225 11.88 4.27 11.80
CA GLY A 225 12.87 4.02 12.86
C GLY A 225 13.69 2.78 12.57
N ARG A 226 14.06 2.05 13.63
CA ARG A 226 14.85 0.81 13.51
C ARG A 226 14.09 -0.26 12.73
N PRO A 227 14.71 -0.95 11.75
CA PRO A 227 14.10 -2.13 11.13
C PRO A 227 13.70 -3.16 12.19
N GLY A 228 12.42 -3.54 12.21
CA GLY A 228 11.84 -4.42 13.24
C GLY A 228 11.69 -3.77 14.62
N GLY A 229 11.75 -2.44 14.71
CA GLY A 229 11.51 -1.67 15.92
C GLY A 229 10.03 -1.56 16.26
N HIS A 230 9.74 -1.32 17.55
CA HIS A 230 8.40 -1.15 18.10
C HIS A 230 8.09 0.33 18.32
N PRO A 231 6.82 0.74 18.20
CA PRO A 231 6.39 2.08 18.56
C PRO A 231 6.80 2.46 20.00
N GLY A 232 7.35 3.66 20.17
CA GLY A 232 7.82 4.19 21.46
C GLY A 232 9.23 3.76 21.86
N GLU A 233 9.97 3.07 20.99
CA GLU A 233 11.39 2.82 21.21
C GLU A 233 12.17 4.14 21.34
N ARG A 234 13.07 4.21 22.33
CA ARG A 234 13.85 5.41 22.60
C ARG A 234 14.94 5.61 21.55
N ILE A 235 15.11 6.85 21.10
CA ILE A 235 16.31 7.26 20.37
C ILE A 235 17.42 7.50 21.38
N SER A 236 18.51 6.74 21.28
CA SER A 236 19.70 6.94 22.11
C SER A 236 20.47 8.18 21.63
N PRO A 237 20.64 9.22 22.48
CA PRO A 237 21.42 10.40 22.10
C PRO A 237 22.86 10.06 21.70
N LEU A 238 23.47 9.10 22.39
CA LEU A 238 24.85 8.68 22.11
C LEU A 238 24.96 8.10 20.69
N LEU A 239 24.05 7.19 20.32
CA LEU A 239 24.09 6.56 19.00
C LEU A 239 23.81 7.58 17.89
N LEU A 240 22.85 8.49 18.11
CA LEU A 240 22.54 9.54 17.15
C LEU A 240 23.75 10.46 16.92
N VAL A 241 24.40 10.92 18.00
CA VAL A 241 25.60 11.76 17.89
C VAL A 241 26.74 11.01 17.20
N GLN A 242 26.99 9.75 17.56
CA GLN A 242 28.04 8.93 16.93
C GLN A 242 27.83 8.80 15.42
N GLU A 243 26.60 8.49 15.01
CA GLU A 243 26.27 8.34 13.60
C GLU A 243 26.41 9.66 12.83
N MET A 244 25.94 10.77 13.42
CA MET A 244 26.10 12.09 12.82
C MET A 244 27.58 12.45 12.64
N MET A 245 28.41 12.21 13.66
CA MET A 245 29.84 12.48 13.59
C MET A 245 30.52 11.64 12.51
N TYR A 246 30.21 10.35 12.46
CA TYR A 246 30.70 9.47 11.41
C TYR A 246 30.35 10.01 10.02
N VAL A 247 29.08 10.33 9.77
CA VAL A 247 28.62 10.83 8.46
C VAL A 247 29.31 12.13 8.07
N LEU A 248 29.47 13.07 9.02
CA LEU A 248 30.18 14.33 8.76
C LEU A 248 31.68 14.13 8.50
N GLU A 249 32.32 13.17 9.18
CA GLU A 249 33.73 12.82 8.96
C GLU A 249 33.95 12.26 7.55
N VAL A 250 33.03 11.43 7.05
CA VAL A 250 33.15 10.79 5.73
C VAL A 250 32.50 11.60 4.60
N MET A 251 31.87 12.73 4.90
CA MET A 251 31.00 13.48 3.98
C MET A 251 31.64 13.94 2.68
N ASN A 252 32.94 14.19 2.70
CA ASN A 252 33.72 14.64 1.56
C ASN A 252 34.69 13.55 1.07
N THR A 253 34.36 12.29 1.34
CA THR A 253 35.17 11.13 0.99
C THR A 253 34.39 10.19 0.08
N LYS A 254 35.12 9.36 -0.66
CA LYS A 254 34.54 8.31 -1.50
C LYS A 254 33.73 7.29 -0.67
N GLU A 255 34.03 7.15 0.62
CA GLU A 255 33.31 6.22 1.49
C GLU A 255 31.81 6.55 1.54
N LEU A 256 31.44 7.82 1.67
CA LEU A 256 30.03 8.20 1.66
C LEU A 256 29.39 7.98 0.28
N ASP A 257 30.12 8.28 -0.81
CA ASP A 257 29.63 8.02 -2.17
C ASP A 257 29.35 6.52 -2.37
N ASP A 258 30.24 5.64 -1.91
CA ASP A 258 30.11 4.18 -1.99
C ASP A 258 28.93 3.68 -1.12
N LEU A 259 28.71 4.28 0.08
CA LEU A 259 27.58 3.94 0.96
C LEU A 259 26.21 4.35 0.37
N LEU A 260 26.17 5.43 -0.40
CA LEU A 260 24.97 5.99 -1.01
C LEU A 260 24.79 5.61 -2.48
N ASP A 261 25.57 4.65 -2.99
CA ASP A 261 25.45 4.12 -4.36
C ASP A 261 24.22 3.21 -4.52
N PHE A 262 23.03 3.82 -4.44
CA PHE A 262 21.77 3.11 -4.59
C PHE A 262 21.56 2.71 -6.05
N SER A 263 21.48 1.40 -6.32
CA SER A 263 21.11 0.93 -7.66
C SER A 263 19.71 1.43 -8.07
N ASP A 264 19.51 1.68 -9.37
CA ASP A 264 18.19 2.01 -9.95
C ASP A 264 17.10 1.01 -9.55
N HIS A 265 17.47 -0.25 -9.35
CA HIS A 265 16.56 -1.29 -8.89
C HIS A 265 16.14 -1.09 -7.43
N SER A 266 17.09 -0.75 -6.55
CA SER A 266 16.82 -0.49 -5.12
C SER A 266 15.92 0.74 -4.95
N ILE A 267 16.24 1.84 -5.65
CA ILE A 267 15.38 3.02 -5.71
C ILE A 267 14.03 2.65 -6.34
N GLY A 268 14.02 1.89 -7.43
CA GLY A 268 12.81 1.41 -8.10
C GLY A 268 11.81 0.71 -7.17
N ARG A 269 12.27 0.01 -6.13
CA ARG A 269 11.38 -0.61 -5.12
C ARG A 269 10.62 0.40 -4.27
N MET A 270 11.13 1.62 -4.09
CA MET A 270 10.41 2.69 -3.41
C MET A 270 9.17 3.13 -4.19
N LYS A 271 9.10 2.91 -5.52
CA LYS A 271 7.93 3.27 -6.36
C LYS A 271 6.63 2.70 -5.81
N ALA A 272 6.68 1.51 -5.20
CA ALA A 272 5.51 0.86 -4.62
C ALA A 272 4.81 1.67 -3.52
N PHE A 273 5.47 2.70 -2.98
CA PHE A 273 4.98 3.55 -1.91
C PHE A 273 4.73 5.00 -2.34
N SER A 274 4.87 5.31 -3.64
CA SER A 274 4.53 6.63 -4.16
C SER A 274 3.03 6.74 -4.45
N ARG A 275 2.46 7.92 -4.16
CA ARG A 275 1.04 8.21 -4.41
C ARG A 275 0.67 8.00 -5.88
N GLU A 276 1.48 8.52 -6.79
CA GLU A 276 1.29 8.38 -8.24
C GLU A 276 1.21 6.91 -8.67
N TYR A 277 2.17 6.07 -8.25
CA TYR A 277 2.19 4.67 -8.63
C TYR A 277 1.00 3.90 -8.08
N ILE A 278 0.65 4.14 -6.82
CA ILE A 278 -0.48 3.48 -6.16
C ILE A 278 -1.79 3.88 -6.85
N PHE A 279 -1.99 5.17 -7.14
CA PHE A 279 -3.18 5.67 -7.85
C PHE A 279 -3.31 5.05 -9.22
N ASP A 280 -2.24 5.07 -10.02
CA ASP A 280 -2.26 4.51 -11.36
C ASP A 280 -2.48 3.00 -11.35
N SER A 281 -1.91 2.30 -10.36
CA SER A 281 -2.11 0.86 -10.19
C SER A 281 -3.54 0.52 -9.80
N ILE A 282 -4.16 1.30 -8.91
CA ILE A 282 -5.56 1.13 -8.53
C ILE A 282 -6.48 1.42 -9.73
N LYS A 283 -6.29 2.53 -10.45
CA LYS A 283 -7.06 2.89 -11.66
C LYS A 283 -6.97 1.80 -12.73
N ARG A 284 -5.76 1.28 -12.96
CA ARG A 284 -5.53 0.16 -13.88
C ARG A 284 -6.28 -1.08 -13.43
N THR A 285 -6.22 -1.43 -12.16
CA THR A 285 -6.93 -2.59 -11.59
C THR A 285 -8.44 -2.44 -11.77
N ILE A 286 -9.01 -1.28 -11.48
CA ILE A 286 -10.44 -0.98 -11.66
C ILE A 286 -10.84 -1.20 -13.12
N SER A 287 -10.07 -0.61 -14.05
CA SER A 287 -10.34 -0.71 -15.48
C SER A 287 -10.23 -2.16 -16.00
N GLU A 288 -9.21 -2.90 -15.58
CA GLU A 288 -9.02 -4.31 -15.93
C GLU A 288 -10.17 -5.19 -15.44
N LYS A 289 -10.62 -4.99 -14.19
CA LYS A 289 -11.69 -5.77 -13.58
C LYS A 289 -13.06 -5.44 -14.15
N TYR A 290 -13.30 -4.17 -14.47
CA TYR A 290 -14.51 -3.78 -15.18
C TYR A 290 -14.57 -4.37 -16.59
N LEU A 291 -13.47 -4.28 -17.35
CA LEU A 291 -13.38 -4.89 -18.68
C LEU A 291 -13.62 -6.40 -18.64
N LEU A 292 -13.17 -7.08 -17.58
CA LEU A 292 -13.44 -8.50 -17.36
C LEU A 292 -14.93 -8.75 -17.07
N SER A 293 -15.58 -7.94 -16.23
CA SER A 293 -17.03 -8.01 -15.99
C SER A 293 -17.85 -7.89 -17.28
N ILE A 294 -17.50 -6.96 -18.17
CA ILE A 294 -18.12 -6.85 -19.50
C ILE A 294 -17.99 -8.16 -20.29
N HIS A 295 -16.80 -8.80 -20.25
CA HIS A 295 -16.59 -10.06 -20.94
C HIS A 295 -17.44 -11.19 -20.37
N ILE A 296 -17.70 -11.20 -19.07
CA ILE A 296 -18.51 -12.24 -18.42
C ILE A 296 -19.99 -12.05 -18.76
N HIS A 297 -20.47 -10.81 -18.83
CA HIS A 297 -21.87 -10.51 -19.14
C HIS A 297 -22.24 -10.73 -20.62
N ASP A 298 -21.29 -10.63 -21.54
CA ASP A 298 -21.52 -10.87 -22.96
C ASP A 298 -21.23 -12.34 -23.35
N ASP A 299 -22.23 -13.05 -23.87
CA ASP A 299 -22.13 -14.48 -24.24
C ASP A 299 -21.02 -14.79 -25.26
N VAL A 300 -20.66 -13.84 -26.11
CA VAL A 300 -19.64 -14.01 -27.16
C VAL A 300 -18.24 -13.76 -26.59
N LEU A 301 -18.09 -12.72 -25.78
CA LEU A 301 -16.83 -12.39 -25.12
C LEU A 301 -16.48 -13.38 -24.01
N MET A 302 -17.48 -13.91 -23.30
CA MET A 302 -17.29 -14.87 -22.22
C MET A 302 -16.61 -16.14 -22.72
N ARG A 303 -16.86 -16.53 -23.99
CA ARG A 303 -16.21 -17.68 -24.63
C ARG A 303 -14.69 -17.55 -24.72
N GLN A 304 -14.17 -16.33 -24.63
CA GLN A 304 -12.74 -16.04 -24.80
C GLN A 304 -11.96 -16.06 -23.49
N VAL A 305 -12.64 -15.91 -22.34
CA VAL A 305 -12.01 -15.91 -21.03
C VAL A 305 -11.75 -17.33 -20.52
N LYS A 306 -10.83 -17.44 -19.56
CA LYS A 306 -10.38 -18.69 -18.95
C LYS A 306 -10.85 -18.75 -17.51
N PRO A 307 -11.85 -19.59 -17.18
CA PRO A 307 -12.30 -19.75 -15.80
C PRO A 307 -11.30 -20.57 -15.01
N ARG A 308 -11.16 -20.21 -13.73
CA ARG A 308 -10.35 -20.94 -12.76
C ARG A 308 -11.09 -21.05 -11.44
N LEU A 309 -11.15 -22.27 -10.90
CA LEU A 309 -11.64 -22.52 -9.55
C LEU A 309 -10.82 -21.70 -8.55
N SER A 310 -11.51 -20.98 -7.67
CA SER A 310 -10.86 -20.23 -6.61
C SER A 310 -10.14 -21.15 -5.63
N SER A 311 -8.96 -20.75 -5.17
CA SER A 311 -8.22 -21.50 -4.13
C SER A 311 -8.95 -21.60 -2.79
N ALA A 312 -9.94 -20.72 -2.56
CA ALA A 312 -10.76 -20.75 -1.36
C ALA A 312 -11.89 -21.78 -1.42
N ILE A 313 -12.03 -22.52 -2.52
CA ILE A 313 -13.20 -23.35 -2.79
C ILE A 313 -12.78 -24.79 -3.04
N VAL A 314 -13.51 -25.71 -2.42
CA VAL A 314 -13.38 -27.15 -2.65
C VAL A 314 -14.72 -27.75 -3.04
N ILE A 315 -14.64 -28.82 -3.84
CA ILE A 315 -15.79 -29.66 -4.18
C ILE A 315 -15.77 -30.84 -3.23
N ASP A 316 -16.73 -30.88 -2.31
CA ASP A 316 -16.91 -32.02 -1.43
C ASP A 316 -17.89 -33.02 -2.06
N LYS A 317 -17.58 -34.31 -1.91
CA LYS A 317 -18.48 -35.40 -2.21
C LYS A 317 -19.06 -35.94 -0.90
N LEU A 318 -20.37 -35.84 -0.72
CA LEU A 318 -21.07 -36.29 0.47
C LEU A 318 -21.92 -37.52 0.14
N GLU A 319 -21.68 -38.62 0.84
CA GLU A 319 -22.50 -39.82 0.76
C GLU A 319 -23.68 -39.70 1.72
N LEU A 320 -24.88 -39.47 1.19
CA LEU A 320 -26.12 -39.48 1.95
C LEU A 320 -26.85 -40.81 1.78
N ILE A 321 -27.76 -41.11 2.70
CA ILE A 321 -28.66 -42.27 2.61
C ILE A 321 -29.50 -42.23 1.32
N SER A 322 -29.78 -41.02 0.80
CA SER A 322 -30.55 -40.77 -0.42
C SER A 322 -29.73 -40.81 -1.71
N GLY A 323 -28.40 -40.92 -1.63
CA GLY A 323 -27.51 -40.86 -2.79
C GLY A 323 -26.29 -39.96 -2.55
N GLU A 324 -25.40 -39.93 -3.53
CA GLU A 324 -24.22 -39.06 -3.51
C GLU A 324 -24.62 -37.64 -3.96
N ILE A 325 -24.22 -36.63 -3.18
CA ILE A 325 -24.34 -35.22 -3.57
C ILE A 325 -22.95 -34.59 -3.65
N PHE A 326 -22.79 -33.62 -4.55
CA PHE A 326 -21.58 -32.80 -4.62
C PHE A 326 -21.93 -31.41 -4.12
N CYS A 327 -21.01 -30.78 -3.40
CA CYS A 327 -21.23 -29.45 -2.88
C CYS A 327 -19.98 -28.58 -2.96
N LEU A 328 -20.19 -27.29 -3.19
CA LEU A 328 -19.15 -26.28 -3.10
C LEU A 328 -19.05 -25.78 -1.67
N ARG A 329 -17.85 -25.84 -1.09
CA ARG A 329 -17.57 -25.29 0.23
C ARG A 329 -16.43 -24.29 0.17
N ASN A 330 -16.61 -23.18 0.86
CA ASN A 330 -15.53 -22.23 1.11
C ASN A 330 -14.66 -22.74 2.26
N VAL A 331 -13.37 -23.00 2.02
CA VAL A 331 -12.47 -23.62 3.01
C VAL A 331 -12.15 -22.71 4.18
N ASN A 332 -12.18 -21.39 3.99
CA ASN A 332 -11.85 -20.43 5.04
C ASN A 332 -12.99 -20.28 6.05
N THR A 333 -14.24 -20.33 5.58
CA THR A 333 -15.43 -20.14 6.43
C THR A 333 -16.18 -21.43 6.74
N ASN A 334 -15.82 -22.54 6.09
CA ASN A 334 -16.58 -23.80 6.06
C ASN A 334 -18.05 -23.65 5.60
N LYS A 335 -18.40 -22.53 4.98
CA LYS A 335 -19.76 -22.30 4.47
C LYS A 335 -19.99 -23.12 3.21
N MET A 336 -21.08 -23.90 3.19
CA MET A 336 -21.60 -24.52 1.98
C MET A 336 -22.23 -23.44 1.10
N LEU A 337 -21.79 -23.35 -0.16
CA LEU A 337 -22.22 -22.31 -1.10
C LEU A 337 -23.37 -22.81 -1.98
N ALA A 338 -23.22 -24.01 -2.54
CA ALA A 338 -24.20 -24.62 -3.44
C ALA A 338 -24.08 -26.14 -3.44
N GLU A 339 -25.20 -26.82 -3.67
CA GLU A 339 -25.23 -28.21 -4.12
C GLU A 339 -25.10 -28.22 -5.65
N ILE A 340 -24.31 -29.16 -6.19
CA ILE A 340 -24.05 -29.29 -7.61
C ILE A 340 -24.20 -30.75 -8.05
N THR A 341 -24.47 -30.95 -9.32
CA THR A 341 -24.58 -32.25 -9.97
C THR A 341 -23.20 -32.82 -10.33
N ASP A 342 -23.13 -34.12 -10.64
CA ASP A 342 -21.90 -34.77 -11.13
C ASP A 342 -21.38 -34.13 -12.44
N PHE A 343 -22.28 -33.66 -13.30
CA PHE A 343 -21.91 -32.95 -14.54
C PHE A 343 -21.27 -31.59 -14.23
N GLU A 344 -21.89 -30.79 -13.36
CA GLU A 344 -21.37 -29.50 -12.94
C GLU A 344 -20.02 -29.64 -12.22
N ALA A 345 -19.88 -30.64 -11.35
CA ALA A 345 -18.61 -30.94 -10.69
C ALA A 345 -17.50 -31.24 -11.71
N LYS A 346 -17.78 -32.03 -12.75
CA LYS A 346 -16.83 -32.29 -13.84
C LYS A 346 -16.45 -31.04 -14.62
N LEU A 347 -17.42 -30.16 -14.91
CA LEU A 347 -17.18 -28.89 -15.59
C LEU A 347 -16.30 -27.95 -14.75
N ILE A 348 -16.58 -27.84 -13.44
CA ILE A 348 -15.78 -27.02 -12.51
C ILE A 348 -14.35 -27.55 -12.42
N LEU A 349 -14.15 -28.88 -12.41
CA LEU A 349 -12.80 -29.47 -12.41
C LEU A 349 -11.98 -29.13 -13.65
N GLN A 350 -12.63 -28.74 -14.76
CA GLN A 350 -11.94 -28.25 -15.97
C GLN A 350 -11.64 -26.74 -15.93
N CYS A 351 -12.18 -26.00 -14.95
CA CYS A 351 -11.88 -24.59 -14.72
C CYS A 351 -10.50 -24.46 -14.04
N ASN A 352 -9.43 -24.67 -14.80
CA ASN A 352 -8.04 -24.66 -14.33
C ASN A 352 -7.28 -23.36 -14.70
N GLY A 353 -7.91 -22.45 -15.46
CA GLY A 353 -7.30 -21.24 -15.99
C GLY A 353 -6.48 -21.43 -17.28
N GLU A 354 -6.44 -22.63 -17.84
CA GLU A 354 -5.76 -22.92 -19.11
C GLU A 354 -6.73 -22.93 -20.29
N ASN A 355 -7.87 -23.62 -20.11
CA ASN A 355 -8.93 -23.75 -21.11
C ASN A 355 -9.78 -22.48 -21.18
N ARG A 356 -10.15 -22.08 -22.40
CA ARG A 356 -11.18 -21.05 -22.58
C ARG A 356 -12.56 -21.63 -22.36
N VAL A 357 -13.53 -20.78 -22.04
CA VAL A 357 -14.94 -21.19 -21.98
C VAL A 357 -15.38 -21.87 -23.29
N SER A 358 -14.93 -21.40 -24.46
CA SER A 358 -15.19 -22.10 -25.74
C SER A 358 -14.74 -23.55 -25.74
N ASP A 359 -13.59 -23.84 -25.15
CA ASP A 359 -13.00 -25.18 -25.13
C ASP A 359 -13.77 -26.07 -24.15
N LEU A 360 -14.17 -25.52 -23.01
CA LEU A 360 -14.99 -26.20 -22.01
C LEU A 360 -16.37 -26.61 -22.58
N LEU A 361 -16.98 -25.71 -23.35
CA LEU A 361 -18.26 -26.00 -24.02
C LEU A 361 -18.14 -27.16 -25.01
N LEU A 362 -17.08 -27.19 -25.82
CA LEU A 362 -16.80 -28.29 -26.76
C LEU A 362 -16.57 -29.62 -26.03
N MET A 363 -15.84 -29.60 -24.91
CA MET A 363 -15.58 -30.79 -24.09
C MET A 363 -16.86 -31.33 -23.42
N SER A 364 -17.83 -30.45 -23.14
CA SER A 364 -19.08 -30.83 -22.46
C SER A 364 -20.07 -31.60 -23.34
N GLY A 365 -19.87 -31.64 -24.66
CA GLY A 365 -20.73 -32.36 -25.61
C GLY A 365 -22.13 -31.77 -25.82
N LYS A 366 -22.43 -30.59 -25.27
CA LYS A 366 -23.70 -29.85 -25.46
C LYS A 366 -23.56 -28.79 -26.56
N GLU A 367 -23.59 -29.20 -27.82
CA GLU A 367 -23.53 -28.26 -28.97
C GLU A 367 -24.87 -27.51 -29.19
N GLU A 368 -26.00 -28.06 -28.74
CA GLU A 368 -27.34 -27.51 -29.02
C GLU A 368 -27.91 -26.58 -27.93
N ASP A 369 -27.39 -26.63 -26.69
CA ASP A 369 -27.81 -25.75 -25.58
C ASP A 369 -26.60 -25.15 -24.85
N ILE A 370 -26.04 -24.11 -25.46
CA ILE A 370 -24.84 -23.40 -24.98
C ILE A 370 -25.19 -22.42 -23.84
N ASN A 371 -26.47 -22.09 -23.65
CA ASN A 371 -26.89 -21.07 -22.69
C ASN A 371 -26.80 -21.57 -21.24
N GLU A 372 -27.22 -22.82 -20.99
CA GLU A 372 -27.20 -23.40 -19.64
C GLU A 372 -25.79 -23.45 -19.02
N PRO A 373 -24.72 -23.91 -19.71
CA PRO A 373 -23.36 -23.86 -19.16
C PRO A 373 -22.83 -22.43 -18.96
N LEU A 374 -23.20 -21.47 -19.80
CA LEU A 374 -22.79 -20.06 -19.65
C LEU A 374 -23.44 -19.43 -18.41
N GLU A 375 -24.74 -19.63 -18.23
CA GLU A 375 -25.46 -19.18 -17.03
C GLU A 375 -24.91 -19.83 -15.76
N PHE A 376 -24.57 -21.12 -15.82
CA PHE A 376 -23.92 -21.81 -14.71
C PHE A 376 -22.55 -21.23 -14.36
N LEU A 377 -21.71 -20.94 -15.36
CA LEU A 377 -20.41 -20.30 -15.11
C LEU A 377 -20.57 -18.88 -14.54
N ARG A 378 -21.61 -18.13 -14.95
CA ARG A 378 -21.92 -16.82 -14.35
C ARG A 378 -22.35 -16.95 -12.89
N SER A 379 -23.23 -17.89 -12.56
CA SER A 379 -23.67 -18.10 -11.19
C SER A 379 -22.51 -18.53 -10.29
N LEU A 380 -21.58 -19.35 -10.79
CA LEU A 380 -20.34 -19.67 -10.07
C LEU A 380 -19.46 -18.45 -9.82
N TRP A 381 -19.40 -17.51 -10.77
CA TRP A 381 -18.65 -16.28 -10.59
C TRP A 381 -19.31 -15.32 -9.60
N GLU A 382 -20.64 -15.16 -9.64
CA GLU A 382 -21.41 -14.42 -8.63
C GLU A 382 -21.24 -15.02 -7.23
N LEU A 383 -21.18 -16.35 -7.13
CA LEU A 383 -20.87 -17.09 -5.90
C LEU A 383 -19.37 -17.03 -5.53
N ARG A 384 -18.53 -16.43 -6.37
CA ARG A 384 -17.07 -16.35 -6.21
C ARG A 384 -16.39 -17.72 -6.12
N ALA A 385 -17.07 -18.73 -6.63
CA ALA A 385 -16.57 -20.07 -6.74
C ALA A 385 -15.43 -20.12 -7.77
N ILE A 386 -15.58 -19.37 -8.85
CA ILE A 386 -14.57 -19.23 -9.91
C ILE A 386 -14.18 -17.76 -10.12
N HIS A 387 -13.04 -17.57 -10.75
CA HIS A 387 -12.61 -16.28 -11.28
C HIS A 387 -12.16 -16.45 -12.72
N PHE A 388 -12.29 -15.39 -13.52
CA PHE A 388 -11.91 -15.42 -14.93
C PHE A 388 -10.58 -14.69 -15.16
N GLN A 389 -9.83 -15.18 -16.15
CA GLN A 389 -8.62 -14.57 -16.67
C GLN A 389 -8.78 -14.38 -18.19
N ARG A 390 -8.10 -13.41 -18.79
CA ARG A 390 -8.11 -13.22 -20.24
C ARG A 390 -7.17 -14.18 -20.97
#